data_AF-A0A353HSM1-F1
#
_entry.id   AF-A0A353HSM1-F1
#
_cell.length_a   1.000
_cell.length_b   1.000
_cell.length_c   1.000
_cell.angle_alpha   90.00
_cell.angle_beta   90.00
_cell.angle_gamma   90.00
#
_symmetry.space_group_name_H-M   'P 1'
#
loop_
_entity.id
_entity.type
_entity.pdbx_description
1 polymer ?
#
loop_
_entity_poly.entity_id
_entity_poly.type
_entity_poly.pdbx_seq_one_letter_code
_entity_poly.pdbx_strand_id
1 'polypeptide(L)'
;MTQFATIRKLAAPELHAWALDFPASGTAARIGDAGLYLQGWALGKGDAACAELVVRTRCEQGEQDRLIAFNAGRPDVIQRVLGAVPAGHPQLRCGFMAHLEPVPGEFTLGVRVDGQTAWFCEVTLDGTAEPLAAPRAAPPAHQVIQGSDGWLYLDNDTNRSVDQYTGSLLLDSEGLARWTSYLDACADIAAGAGARHAVLVAASKEQVLPEHYPHAKGAQTVHEQVMGLSRPEHRLLDTAALLRARADREACFIKTDTHWTDRGAMHAALALVDRLGLDAQFARDCWADDVYYTMPFAGDLGSKLQPALVAKTEFLQAPPATQDAAFDNHLPNIGRVLVLECAAAPWSGTLLLFGASSSYPMLKYLKRVFQRIVFVHSAGNVDSTLVAHEQPAYLVMQTTARFMIAPPDVGFVLRHAVVDKMRAADAQVRARALACAARAGDNLANLPYCAMLDLNEH
;
A
#
# COMPACT_ATOMS: atom_id res chain seq x y z
N MET A 1 -14.95 15.91 -1.86
CA MET A 1 -13.67 16.40 -1.31
C MET A 1 -13.23 15.42 -0.23
N THR A 2 -12.01 14.90 -0.29
CA THR A 2 -11.50 13.95 0.71
C THR A 2 -11.24 14.71 2.01
N GLN A 3 -11.96 14.38 3.07
CA GLN A 3 -11.75 14.92 4.41
C GLN A 3 -10.78 14.02 5.17
N PHE A 4 -9.88 14.60 5.95
CA PHE A 4 -8.94 13.86 6.81
C PHE A 4 -9.32 14.09 8.26
N ALA A 5 -9.20 13.04 9.07
CA ALA A 5 -9.45 13.17 10.49
C ALA A 5 -8.18 13.58 11.23
N THR A 6 -8.30 14.60 12.07
CA THR A 6 -7.35 14.90 13.13
C THR A 6 -7.98 14.48 14.46
N ILE A 7 -7.25 13.69 15.26
CA ILE A 7 -7.78 13.18 16.54
C ILE A 7 -6.95 13.75 17.67
N ARG A 8 -7.60 14.53 18.53
CA ARG A 8 -7.03 14.98 19.80
C ARG A 8 -7.54 14.10 20.93
N LYS A 9 -6.64 13.38 21.59
CA LYS A 9 -6.98 12.52 22.73
C LYS A 9 -7.27 13.35 23.97
N LEU A 10 -8.32 12.97 24.69
CA LEU A 10 -8.68 13.54 26.00
C LEU A 10 -8.26 12.58 27.11
N ALA A 11 -8.06 13.12 28.31
CA ALA A 11 -7.84 12.29 29.50
C ALA A 11 -9.18 11.65 29.89
N ALA A 12 -9.25 10.33 29.81
CA ALA A 12 -10.42 9.53 30.18
C ALA A 12 -10.05 8.55 31.31
N PRO A 13 -9.87 9.03 32.56
CA PRO A 13 -9.42 8.21 33.68
C PRO A 13 -10.43 7.12 34.08
N GLU A 14 -11.66 7.17 33.60
CA GLU A 14 -12.71 6.16 33.81
C GLU A 14 -12.51 4.92 32.92
N LEU A 15 -11.75 5.07 31.84
CA LEU A 15 -11.48 4.00 30.88
C LEU A 15 -10.19 3.25 31.22
N HIS A 16 -10.22 1.94 31.01
CA HIS A 16 -9.02 1.12 31.04
C HIS A 16 -8.21 1.36 29.76
N ALA A 17 -8.86 1.28 28.60
CA ALA A 17 -8.28 1.52 27.30
C ALA A 17 -9.39 1.77 26.26
N TRP A 18 -9.04 2.43 25.16
CA TRP A 18 -9.94 2.63 24.03
C TRP A 18 -9.13 2.80 22.75
N ALA A 19 -9.77 2.54 21.61
CA ALA A 19 -9.26 2.94 20.31
C ALA A 19 -10.40 3.36 19.37
N LEU A 20 -10.09 4.36 18.53
CA LEU A 20 -10.90 4.71 17.38
C LEU A 20 -10.20 4.12 16.15
N ASP A 21 -10.78 3.05 15.60
CA ASP A 21 -10.26 2.34 14.42
C ASP A 21 -10.53 3.16 13.16
N PHE A 22 -11.73 3.78 13.07
CA PHE A 22 -12.11 4.74 12.02
C PHE A 22 -12.98 5.89 12.55
N PRO A 23 -12.76 7.13 12.08
CA PRO A 23 -11.60 7.54 11.27
C PRO A 23 -10.31 7.51 12.11
N ALA A 24 -9.15 7.32 11.46
CA ALA A 24 -7.85 7.35 12.12
C ALA A 24 -7.12 8.67 11.83
N SER A 25 -6.35 9.16 12.81
CA SER A 25 -5.66 10.46 12.68
C SER A 25 -4.70 10.44 11.49
N GLY A 26 -4.78 11.45 10.62
CA GLY A 26 -3.97 11.57 9.42
C GLY A 26 -4.35 10.62 8.28
N THR A 27 -5.51 9.94 8.38
CA THR A 27 -6.06 9.10 7.31
C THR A 27 -7.31 9.74 6.71
N ALA A 28 -7.58 9.43 5.45
CA ALA A 28 -8.81 9.86 4.79
C ALA A 28 -10.03 9.26 5.51
N ALA A 29 -10.97 10.12 5.89
CA ALA A 29 -12.23 9.71 6.49
C ALA A 29 -13.04 8.89 5.47
N ARG A 30 -13.64 7.79 5.94
CA ARG A 30 -14.50 6.93 5.12
C ARG A 30 -15.90 7.53 5.11
N ILE A 31 -16.22 8.24 4.04
CA ILE A 31 -17.51 8.90 3.84
C ILE A 31 -18.13 8.29 2.59
N GLY A 32 -19.35 7.77 2.72
CA GLY A 32 -20.16 7.26 1.62
C GLY A 32 -21.61 7.69 1.76
N ASP A 33 -22.51 7.10 0.99
CA ASP A 33 -23.93 7.48 0.95
C ASP A 33 -24.66 7.34 2.30
N ALA A 34 -24.14 6.53 3.21
CA ALA A 34 -24.68 6.35 4.56
C ALA A 34 -24.12 7.35 5.60
N GLY A 35 -23.20 8.23 5.22
CA GLY A 35 -22.52 9.19 6.09
C GLY A 35 -21.10 8.78 6.48
N LEU A 36 -20.56 9.39 7.54
CA LEU A 36 -19.20 9.12 8.06
C LEU A 36 -19.15 7.79 8.80
N TYR A 37 -18.32 6.86 8.35
CA TYR A 37 -18.08 5.59 9.02
C TYR A 37 -17.24 5.76 10.29
N LEU A 38 -17.81 5.34 11.42
CA LEU A 38 -17.17 5.26 12.73
C LEU A 38 -17.01 3.81 13.15
N GLN A 39 -15.82 3.46 13.64
CA GLN A 39 -15.55 2.16 14.23
C GLN A 39 -14.52 2.30 15.35
N GLY A 40 -14.72 1.55 16.44
CA GLY A 40 -13.74 1.49 17.52
C GLY A 40 -14.19 0.59 18.65
N TRP A 41 -13.52 0.72 19.78
CA TRP A 41 -13.84 0.01 21.01
C TRP A 41 -13.41 0.79 22.24
N ALA A 42 -14.07 0.53 23.37
CA ALA A 42 -13.67 1.08 24.67
C ALA A 42 -13.93 0.08 25.80
N LEU A 43 -13.01 0.04 26.75
CA LEU A 43 -13.07 -0.78 27.96
C LEU A 43 -13.12 0.13 29.18
N GLY A 44 -14.07 -0.11 30.07
CA GLY A 44 -14.09 0.56 31.37
C GLY A 44 -13.12 -0.10 32.35
N LYS A 45 -12.78 0.62 33.42
CA LYS A 45 -11.91 0.08 34.47
C LYS A 45 -12.61 -0.98 35.31
N GLY A 46 -11.89 -2.04 35.67
CA GLY A 46 -12.42 -3.14 36.45
C GLY A 46 -13.58 -3.84 35.72
N ASP A 47 -14.70 -3.99 36.42
CA ASP A 47 -15.92 -4.62 35.88
C ASP A 47 -16.92 -3.63 35.26
N ALA A 48 -16.58 -2.33 35.23
CA ALA A 48 -17.46 -1.31 34.67
C ALA A 48 -17.54 -1.44 33.14
N ALA A 49 -18.66 -1.97 32.63
CA ALA A 49 -18.85 -2.15 31.20
C ALA A 49 -19.26 -0.84 30.51
N CYS A 50 -18.60 -0.53 29.39
CA CYS A 50 -19.07 0.50 28.48
C CYS A 50 -20.25 -0.05 27.67
N ALA A 51 -21.39 0.64 27.69
CA ALA A 51 -22.60 0.19 27.00
C ALA A 51 -22.89 0.98 25.71
N GLU A 52 -22.53 2.26 25.70
CA GLU A 52 -22.92 3.20 24.66
C GLU A 52 -21.79 4.17 24.35
N LEU A 53 -21.59 4.44 23.05
CA LEU A 53 -20.82 5.56 22.55
C LEU A 53 -21.71 6.81 22.58
N VAL A 54 -21.16 7.92 23.05
CA VAL A 54 -21.75 9.26 22.98
C VAL A 54 -21.01 10.04 21.91
N VAL A 55 -21.74 10.50 20.90
CA VAL A 55 -21.23 11.37 19.83
C VAL A 55 -21.82 12.75 20.03
N ARG A 56 -20.97 13.73 20.34
CA ARG A 56 -21.37 15.13 20.49
C ARG A 56 -21.01 15.91 19.25
N THR A 57 -22.02 16.48 18.60
CA THR A 57 -21.87 17.36 17.42
C THR A 57 -22.41 18.75 17.71
N ARG A 58 -21.87 19.79 17.07
CA ARG A 58 -22.42 21.15 17.13
C ARG A 58 -23.33 21.40 15.91
N CYS A 59 -24.54 21.86 16.15
CA CYS A 59 -25.48 22.31 15.13
C CYS A 59 -25.94 23.76 15.41
N GLU A 60 -26.75 24.34 14.52
CA GLU A 60 -27.27 25.71 14.68
C GLU A 60 -28.09 25.92 15.97
N GLN A 61 -28.60 24.84 16.57
CA GLN A 61 -29.41 24.85 17.80
C GLN A 61 -28.59 24.59 19.07
N GLY A 62 -27.27 24.38 18.96
CA GLY A 62 -26.37 24.10 20.09
C GLY A 62 -25.63 22.76 19.97
N GLU A 63 -25.21 22.20 21.10
CA GLU A 63 -24.59 20.87 21.15
C GLU A 63 -25.67 19.78 21.21
N GLN A 64 -25.50 18.74 20.40
CA GLN A 64 -26.40 17.59 20.36
C GLN A 64 -25.61 16.30 20.60
N ASP A 65 -26.08 15.51 21.56
CA ASP A 65 -25.52 14.19 21.88
C ASP A 65 -26.36 13.09 21.22
N ARG A 66 -25.69 12.20 20.49
CA ARG A 66 -26.27 10.98 19.92
C ARG A 66 -25.69 9.76 20.63
N LEU A 67 -26.55 8.89 21.13
CA LEU A 67 -26.16 7.62 21.77
C LEU A 67 -26.16 6.49 20.75
N ILE A 68 -25.11 5.67 20.78
CA ILE A 68 -24.93 4.52 19.91
C ILE A 68 -24.56 3.32 20.77
N ALA A 69 -25.46 2.35 20.85
CA ALA A 69 -25.22 1.11 21.59
C ALA A 69 -24.02 0.37 21.00
N PHE A 70 -23.15 -0.15 21.87
CA PHE A 70 -22.09 -1.05 21.45
C PHE A 70 -22.69 -2.29 20.79
N ASN A 71 -22.23 -2.61 19.59
CA ASN A 71 -22.86 -3.57 18.69
C ASN A 71 -21.89 -4.64 18.16
N ALA A 72 -20.61 -4.58 18.55
CA ALA A 72 -19.61 -5.55 18.14
C ALA A 72 -18.95 -6.25 19.34
N GLY A 73 -18.88 -7.58 19.26
CA GLY A 73 -18.05 -8.38 20.15
C GLY A 73 -16.58 -8.27 19.76
N ARG A 74 -15.69 -8.03 20.72
CA ARG A 74 -14.24 -7.88 20.50
C ARG A 74 -13.45 -8.87 21.35
N PRO A 75 -13.50 -10.18 21.02
CA PRO A 75 -12.75 -11.19 21.76
C PRO A 75 -11.24 -10.96 21.69
N ASP A 76 -10.77 -10.37 20.59
CA ASP A 76 -9.39 -9.93 20.40
C ASP A 76 -8.97 -8.87 21.43
N VAL A 77 -9.85 -7.91 21.73
CA VAL A 77 -9.62 -6.85 22.72
C VAL A 77 -9.60 -7.44 24.13
N ILE A 78 -10.54 -8.32 24.47
CA ILE A 78 -10.56 -8.97 25.79
C ILE A 78 -9.28 -9.78 26.02
N GLN A 79 -8.87 -10.58 25.04
CA GLN A 79 -7.69 -11.42 25.17
C GLN A 79 -6.40 -10.60 25.24
N ARG A 80 -6.25 -9.56 24.41
CA ARG A 80 -4.98 -8.85 24.26
C ARG A 80 -4.81 -7.66 25.19
N VAL A 81 -5.90 -6.96 25.53
CA VAL A 81 -5.86 -5.75 26.36
C VAL A 81 -6.09 -6.10 27.83
N LEU A 82 -7.06 -6.97 28.12
CA LEU A 82 -7.34 -7.40 29.50
C LEU A 82 -6.59 -8.68 29.91
N GLY A 83 -6.01 -9.43 28.96
CA GLY A 83 -5.37 -10.70 29.25
C GLY A 83 -6.35 -11.80 29.71
N ALA A 84 -7.65 -11.63 29.43
CA ALA A 84 -8.72 -12.47 29.96
C ALA A 84 -9.29 -13.44 28.91
N VAL A 85 -10.00 -14.48 29.37
CA VAL A 85 -10.72 -15.40 28.48
C VAL A 85 -11.96 -14.67 27.91
N PRO A 86 -12.12 -14.58 26.57
CA PRO A 86 -13.24 -13.83 25.99
C PRO A 86 -14.63 -14.39 26.27
N ALA A 87 -14.74 -15.72 26.34
CA ALA A 87 -16.03 -16.39 26.50
C ALA A 87 -16.69 -16.01 27.84
N GLY A 88 -17.87 -15.39 27.76
CA GLY A 88 -18.64 -14.96 28.94
C GLY A 88 -18.10 -13.70 29.64
N HIS A 89 -17.09 -13.03 29.10
CA HIS A 89 -16.55 -11.82 29.71
C HIS A 89 -17.59 -10.68 29.68
N PRO A 90 -17.83 -9.96 30.79
CA PRO A 90 -18.88 -8.93 30.88
C PRO A 90 -18.66 -7.79 29.88
N GLN A 91 -17.41 -7.48 29.54
CA GLN A 91 -17.05 -6.46 28.56
C GLN A 91 -16.85 -6.99 27.13
N LEU A 92 -17.23 -8.24 26.80
CA LEU A 92 -16.98 -8.83 25.47
C LEU A 92 -17.55 -7.97 24.34
N ARG A 93 -18.70 -7.32 24.56
CA ARG A 93 -19.34 -6.44 23.59
C ARG A 93 -18.87 -4.98 23.72
N CYS A 94 -17.55 -4.78 23.69
CA CYS A 94 -16.90 -3.47 23.85
C CYS A 94 -16.67 -2.70 22.54
N GLY A 95 -17.08 -3.24 21.39
CA GLY A 95 -16.92 -2.60 20.08
C GLY A 95 -18.16 -1.83 19.63
N PHE A 96 -17.93 -0.74 18.90
CA PHE A 96 -18.96 0.05 18.24
C PHE A 96 -18.65 0.24 16.76
N MET A 97 -19.72 0.26 15.95
CA MET A 97 -19.68 0.58 14.53
C MET A 97 -20.94 1.37 14.16
N ALA A 98 -20.80 2.51 13.50
CA ALA A 98 -21.92 3.35 13.11
C ALA A 98 -21.62 4.24 11.90
N HIS A 99 -22.66 4.86 11.37
CA HIS A 99 -22.54 5.96 10.42
C HIS A 99 -23.15 7.24 11.00
N LEU A 100 -22.42 8.36 10.88
CA LEU A 100 -22.92 9.68 11.24
C LEU A 100 -23.45 10.40 10.00
N GLU A 101 -24.74 10.73 10.04
CA GLU A 101 -25.42 11.55 9.05
C GLU A 101 -26.26 12.59 9.80
N PRO A 102 -26.13 13.90 9.49
CA PRO A 102 -25.18 14.48 8.51
C PRO A 102 -23.72 14.32 8.95
N VAL A 103 -22.77 14.37 8.00
CA VAL A 103 -21.32 14.29 8.26
C VAL A 103 -20.86 15.54 9.04
N PRO A 104 -20.44 15.42 10.31
CA PRO A 104 -20.01 16.57 11.10
C PRO A 104 -18.58 17.00 10.75
N GLY A 105 -18.33 18.31 10.64
CA GLY A 105 -16.96 18.84 10.51
C GLY A 105 -16.13 18.67 11.79
N GLU A 106 -16.77 18.74 12.95
CA GLU A 106 -16.15 18.53 14.27
C GLU A 106 -17.10 17.77 15.19
N PHE A 107 -16.56 16.84 15.97
CA PHE A 107 -17.33 16.11 16.97
C PHE A 107 -16.46 15.57 18.11
N THR A 108 -17.07 15.37 19.28
CA THR A 108 -16.41 14.76 20.44
C THR A 108 -16.99 13.38 20.71
N LEU A 109 -16.13 12.42 21.00
CA LEU A 109 -16.52 11.06 21.37
C LEU A 109 -16.30 10.81 22.86
N GLY A 110 -17.32 10.23 23.47
CA GLY A 110 -17.28 9.71 24.83
C GLY A 110 -17.96 8.36 24.91
N VAL A 111 -17.88 7.70 26.06
CA VAL A 111 -18.65 6.48 26.33
C VAL A 111 -19.38 6.61 27.66
N ARG A 112 -20.52 5.92 27.78
CA ARG A 112 -21.26 5.83 29.03
C ARG A 112 -20.65 4.74 29.90
N VAL A 113 -20.14 5.15 31.07
CA VAL A 113 -19.63 4.29 32.14
C VAL A 113 -20.35 4.69 33.42
N ASP A 114 -21.04 3.74 34.07
CA ASP A 114 -21.75 3.95 35.34
C ASP A 114 -22.67 5.19 35.37
N GLY A 115 -23.36 5.48 34.27
CA GLY A 115 -24.28 6.62 34.18
C GLY A 115 -23.60 7.98 34.01
N GLN A 116 -22.29 8.02 33.81
CA GLN A 116 -21.53 9.22 33.44
C GLN A 116 -20.91 9.08 32.05
N THR A 117 -20.63 10.20 31.39
CA THR A 117 -19.97 10.20 30.08
C THR A 117 -18.48 10.46 30.25
N ALA A 118 -17.66 9.47 29.91
CA ALA A 118 -16.21 9.58 29.86
C ALA A 118 -15.78 9.99 28.45
N TRP A 119 -15.41 11.27 28.27
CA TRP A 119 -14.96 11.82 26.99
C TRP A 119 -13.52 11.39 26.70
N PHE A 120 -13.27 10.85 25.51
CA PHE A 120 -11.97 10.24 25.19
C PHE A 120 -11.27 10.84 23.98
N CYS A 121 -11.98 11.46 23.03
CA CYS A 121 -11.32 12.23 21.97
C CYS A 121 -12.21 13.28 21.33
N GLU A 122 -11.56 14.31 20.77
CA GLU A 122 -12.12 15.27 19.82
C GLU A 122 -11.65 14.87 18.42
N VAL A 123 -12.55 14.93 17.44
CA VAL A 123 -12.29 14.62 16.03
C VAL A 123 -12.68 15.83 15.19
N THR A 124 -11.72 16.28 14.38
CA THR A 124 -11.91 17.35 13.40
C THR A 124 -11.73 16.74 12.01
N LEU A 125 -12.68 16.99 11.10
CA LEU A 125 -12.66 16.58 9.71
C LEU A 125 -12.34 17.78 8.82
N ASP A 126 -11.06 17.93 8.50
CA ASP A 126 -10.54 19.04 7.72
C ASP A 126 -10.21 18.63 6.29
N GLY A 127 -10.28 19.58 5.36
CA GLY A 127 -9.74 19.44 4.01
C GLY A 127 -8.22 19.63 3.93
N THR A 128 -7.54 19.81 5.06
CA THR A 128 -6.11 20.15 5.16
C THR A 128 -5.45 19.29 6.24
N ALA A 129 -4.47 18.47 5.85
CA ALA A 129 -3.68 17.68 6.79
C ALA A 129 -2.76 18.59 7.64
N GLU A 130 -2.67 18.32 8.94
CA GLU A 130 -1.68 18.92 9.85
C GLU A 130 -0.23 18.55 9.44
N PRO A 131 0.78 19.42 9.69
CA PRO A 131 2.17 19.19 9.31
C PRO A 131 2.85 18.15 10.19
N LEU A 132 3.68 17.29 9.57
CA LEU A 132 4.59 16.38 10.25
C LEU A 132 5.64 17.14 11.10
N ALA A 133 5.57 17.08 12.43
CA ALA A 133 6.75 17.18 13.32
C ALA A 133 6.50 16.75 14.78
N ALA A 134 7.04 15.59 15.16
CA ALA A 134 7.67 15.23 16.45
C ALA A 134 8.04 13.73 16.38
N PRO A 135 9.11 13.25 17.06
CA PRO A 135 9.57 11.87 16.92
C PRO A 135 8.42 10.92 17.28
N ARG A 136 8.01 10.10 16.31
CA ARG A 136 6.95 9.11 16.49
C ARG A 136 7.32 8.24 17.69
N ALA A 137 6.44 8.24 18.70
CA ALA A 137 6.36 7.10 19.61
C ALA A 137 6.33 5.82 18.76
N ALA A 138 7.06 4.79 19.19
CA ALA A 138 7.19 3.53 18.48
C ALA A 138 5.81 3.04 18.01
N PRO A 139 5.65 2.65 16.73
CA PRO A 139 4.38 2.10 16.27
C PRO A 139 4.04 0.89 17.14
N PRO A 140 2.75 0.69 17.47
CA PRO A 140 2.37 -0.43 18.32
C PRO A 140 2.77 -1.75 17.65
N ALA A 141 3.27 -2.70 18.45
CA ALA A 141 3.87 -3.98 18.04
C ALA A 141 2.94 -4.94 17.25
N HIS A 142 1.74 -4.50 16.84
CA HIS A 142 0.69 -5.32 16.24
C HIS A 142 0.68 -5.32 14.70
N GLN A 143 1.67 -4.74 14.02
CA GLN A 143 1.78 -4.74 12.55
C GLN A 143 2.84 -5.70 12.00
N VAL A 144 3.42 -6.53 12.86
CA VAL A 144 4.51 -7.44 12.51
C VAL A 144 4.24 -8.80 13.14
N ILE A 145 4.10 -9.82 12.30
CA ILE A 145 4.13 -11.22 12.71
C ILE A 145 5.58 -11.68 12.79
N GLN A 146 5.95 -12.33 13.90
CA GLN A 146 7.24 -13.02 14.04
C GLN A 146 7.06 -14.47 13.60
N GLY A 147 7.68 -14.82 12.48
CA GLY A 147 7.78 -16.18 11.97
C GLY A 147 8.95 -16.95 12.60
N SER A 148 9.19 -18.16 12.10
CA SER A 148 10.33 -18.95 12.55
C SER A 148 11.66 -18.32 12.12
N ASP A 149 12.74 -18.67 12.81
CA ASP A 149 14.11 -18.29 12.48
C ASP A 149 14.38 -16.78 12.40
N GLY A 150 13.47 -15.93 12.88
CA GLY A 150 13.60 -14.47 12.83
C GLY A 150 13.07 -13.83 11.54
N TRP A 151 12.30 -14.56 10.74
CA TRP A 151 11.54 -13.98 9.62
C TRP A 151 10.39 -13.11 10.14
N LEU A 152 10.22 -11.91 9.58
CA LEU A 152 9.11 -11.02 9.91
C LEU A 152 8.10 -10.98 8.78
N TYR A 153 6.81 -10.93 9.10
CA TYR A 153 5.73 -10.80 8.13
C TYR A 153 4.82 -9.63 8.47
N LEU A 154 4.14 -9.09 7.46
CA LEU A 154 3.20 -7.99 7.66
C LEU A 154 1.97 -8.49 8.41
N ASP A 155 1.50 -7.70 9.37
CA ASP A 155 0.25 -7.93 10.09
C ASP A 155 -0.58 -6.64 10.17
N ASN A 156 -1.86 -6.79 10.48
CA ASN A 156 -2.82 -5.72 10.69
C ASN A 156 -2.75 -4.61 9.62
N ASP A 157 -2.61 -5.01 8.35
CA ASP A 157 -2.59 -4.10 7.22
C ASP A 157 -3.99 -3.90 6.63
N THR A 158 -4.19 -2.76 5.96
CA THR A 158 -5.50 -2.39 5.40
C THR A 158 -5.97 -3.32 4.29
N ASN A 159 -5.09 -4.11 3.70
CA ASN A 159 -5.47 -5.08 2.67
C ASN A 159 -5.75 -6.47 3.22
N ARG A 160 -5.66 -6.67 4.55
CA ARG A 160 -5.98 -7.95 5.21
C ARG A 160 -5.14 -9.11 4.66
N SER A 161 -3.82 -8.92 4.51
CA SER A 161 -2.91 -9.91 3.91
C SER A 161 -2.98 -11.29 4.58
N VAL A 162 -3.10 -11.33 5.91
CA VAL A 162 -3.31 -12.58 6.67
C VAL A 162 -4.58 -13.30 6.21
N ASP A 163 -5.71 -12.59 6.14
CA ASP A 163 -7.00 -13.18 5.75
C ASP A 163 -7.00 -13.68 4.31
N GLN A 164 -6.30 -12.99 3.40
CA GLN A 164 -6.12 -13.44 2.02
C GLN A 164 -5.36 -14.76 1.96
N TYR A 165 -4.32 -14.91 2.79
CA TYR A 165 -3.48 -16.11 2.82
C TYR A 165 -4.15 -17.30 3.51
N THR A 166 -4.89 -17.07 4.60
CA THR A 166 -5.63 -18.12 5.32
C THR A 166 -6.92 -18.53 4.62
N GLY A 167 -7.33 -17.81 3.56
CA GLY A 167 -8.60 -18.03 2.86
C GLY A 167 -9.82 -17.50 3.63
N SER A 168 -9.61 -16.71 4.69
CA SER A 168 -10.68 -16.02 5.43
C SER A 168 -11.25 -14.84 4.64
N LEU A 169 -10.51 -14.35 3.66
CA LEU A 169 -10.94 -13.40 2.64
C LEU A 169 -10.77 -14.05 1.27
N LEU A 170 -11.86 -14.09 0.52
CA LEU A 170 -11.92 -14.47 -0.89
C LEU A 170 -12.69 -13.40 -1.66
N LEU A 171 -12.41 -13.30 -2.95
CA LEU A 171 -13.21 -12.49 -3.87
C LEU A 171 -14.54 -13.20 -4.14
N ASP A 172 -15.63 -12.44 -4.13
CA ASP A 172 -16.93 -12.88 -4.62
C ASP A 172 -16.99 -12.80 -6.16
N SER A 173 -18.15 -13.16 -6.73
CA SER A 173 -18.34 -13.12 -8.18
C SER A 173 -18.12 -11.73 -8.79
N GLU A 174 -18.43 -10.67 -8.06
CA GLU A 174 -18.22 -9.29 -8.53
C GLU A 174 -16.73 -8.95 -8.54
N GLY A 175 -16.01 -9.27 -7.46
CA GLY A 175 -14.56 -9.09 -7.38
C GLY A 175 -13.81 -9.84 -8.49
N LEU A 176 -14.22 -11.08 -8.78
CA LEU A 176 -13.65 -11.88 -9.87
C LEU A 176 -13.98 -11.29 -11.25
N ALA A 177 -15.22 -10.82 -11.46
CA ALA A 177 -15.61 -10.18 -12.70
C ALA A 177 -14.80 -8.89 -12.93
N ARG A 178 -14.61 -8.07 -11.89
CA ARG A 178 -13.78 -6.86 -11.97
C ARG A 178 -12.33 -7.17 -12.32
N TRP A 179 -11.75 -8.23 -11.75
CA TRP A 179 -10.40 -8.67 -12.11
C TRP A 179 -10.31 -9.13 -13.57
N THR A 180 -11.30 -9.90 -14.03
CA THR A 180 -11.38 -10.30 -15.44
C THR A 180 -11.43 -9.08 -16.36
N SER A 181 -12.31 -8.11 -16.08
CA SER A 181 -12.41 -6.87 -16.85
C SER A 181 -11.13 -6.05 -16.84
N TYR A 182 -10.41 -6.01 -15.71
CA TYR A 182 -9.12 -5.32 -15.64
C TYR A 182 -8.06 -5.98 -16.54
N LEU A 183 -7.95 -7.31 -16.50
CA LEU A 183 -7.01 -8.06 -17.34
C LEU A 183 -7.34 -7.92 -18.83
N ASP A 184 -8.63 -7.94 -19.18
CA ASP A 184 -9.11 -7.72 -20.55
C ASP A 184 -8.74 -6.29 -21.02
N ALA A 185 -9.06 -5.28 -20.22
CA ALA A 185 -8.73 -3.90 -20.55
C ALA A 185 -7.22 -3.65 -20.67
N CYS A 186 -6.41 -4.30 -19.84
CA CYS A 186 -4.95 -4.25 -19.95
C CYS A 186 -4.46 -4.78 -21.31
N ALA A 187 -5.00 -5.91 -21.76
CA ALA A 187 -4.67 -6.49 -23.06
C ALA A 187 -5.15 -5.60 -24.22
N ASP A 188 -6.36 -5.02 -24.12
CA ASP A 188 -6.91 -4.13 -25.14
C ASP A 188 -6.12 -2.83 -25.27
N ILE A 189 -5.73 -2.21 -24.15
CA ILE A 189 -4.88 -1.01 -24.12
C ILE A 189 -3.54 -1.30 -24.78
N ALA A 190 -2.91 -2.44 -24.43
CA ALA A 190 -1.65 -2.84 -25.02
C ALA A 190 -1.78 -3.08 -26.54
N ALA A 191 -2.83 -3.78 -26.97
CA ALA A 191 -3.10 -4.03 -28.38
C ALA A 191 -3.34 -2.73 -29.16
N GLY A 192 -4.12 -1.81 -28.61
CA GLY A 192 -4.38 -0.48 -29.20
C GLY A 192 -3.12 0.37 -29.33
N ALA A 193 -2.16 0.23 -28.40
CA ALA A 193 -0.86 0.89 -28.46
C ALA A 193 0.18 0.14 -29.33
N GLY A 194 -0.12 -1.08 -29.80
CA GLY A 194 0.86 -1.94 -30.46
C GLY A 194 1.99 -2.40 -29.53
N ALA A 195 1.77 -2.37 -28.22
CA ALA A 195 2.77 -2.65 -27.20
C ALA A 195 2.81 -4.13 -26.82
N ARG A 196 4.01 -4.65 -26.59
CA ARG A 196 4.19 -5.95 -25.92
C ARG A 196 3.91 -5.73 -24.44
N HIS A 197 3.09 -6.57 -23.81
CA HIS A 197 2.66 -6.30 -22.45
C HIS A 197 2.80 -7.48 -21.48
N ALA A 198 2.78 -7.13 -20.20
CA ALA A 198 2.69 -8.08 -19.09
C ALA A 198 1.95 -7.46 -17.90
N VAL A 199 1.13 -8.26 -17.23
CA VAL A 199 0.63 -7.94 -15.90
C VAL A 199 1.49 -8.72 -14.90
N LEU A 200 2.19 -8.04 -14.01
CA LEU A 200 3.08 -8.66 -13.02
C LEU A 200 2.47 -8.55 -11.63
N VAL A 201 2.30 -9.70 -10.97
CA VAL A 201 1.96 -9.73 -9.54
C VAL A 201 3.22 -9.96 -8.74
N ALA A 202 3.67 -8.95 -7.99
CA ALA A 202 4.82 -9.06 -7.10
C ALA A 202 4.45 -9.91 -5.89
N ALA A 203 5.18 -11.00 -5.71
CA ALA A 203 4.90 -12.02 -4.72
C ALA A 203 4.87 -11.46 -3.29
N SER A 204 3.92 -11.94 -2.49
CA SER A 204 4.00 -11.79 -1.05
C SER A 204 4.90 -12.87 -0.44
N LYS A 205 5.64 -12.51 0.61
CA LYS A 205 6.64 -13.38 1.23
C LYS A 205 6.03 -14.66 1.80
N GLU A 206 4.85 -14.58 2.40
CA GLU A 206 4.11 -15.71 2.96
C GLU A 206 3.71 -16.76 1.89
N GLN A 207 3.52 -16.34 0.64
CA GLN A 207 3.23 -17.27 -0.46
C GLN A 207 4.47 -18.03 -0.93
N VAL A 208 5.66 -17.43 -0.81
CA VAL A 208 6.92 -18.02 -1.26
C VAL A 208 7.59 -18.83 -0.16
N LEU A 209 7.54 -18.33 1.08
CA LEU A 209 8.17 -18.91 2.27
C LEU A 209 7.12 -19.24 3.34
N PRO A 210 6.13 -20.12 3.06
CA PRO A 210 5.13 -20.52 4.04
C PRO A 210 5.72 -21.27 5.24
N GLU A 211 6.88 -21.92 5.09
CA GLU A 211 7.55 -22.69 6.14
C GLU A 211 7.96 -21.87 7.35
N HIS A 212 8.20 -20.56 7.16
CA HIS A 212 8.52 -19.64 8.25
C HIS A 212 7.30 -18.82 8.71
N TYR A 213 6.15 -18.96 8.05
CA TYR A 213 4.95 -18.18 8.38
C TYR A 213 4.05 -18.95 9.37
N PRO A 214 3.60 -18.35 10.49
CA PRO A 214 2.89 -19.09 11.53
C PRO A 214 1.43 -19.41 11.20
N HIS A 215 0.88 -18.86 10.11
CA HIS A 215 -0.47 -19.14 9.68
C HIS A 215 -0.49 -20.27 8.64
N ALA A 216 -1.45 -21.18 8.78
CA ALA A 216 -1.72 -22.18 7.76
C ALA A 216 -2.37 -21.52 6.55
N LYS A 217 -1.93 -21.91 5.35
CA LYS A 217 -2.55 -21.47 4.11
C LYS A 217 -3.97 -22.03 4.01
N GLY A 218 -4.90 -21.22 3.53
CA GLY A 218 -6.25 -21.67 3.17
C GLY A 218 -6.24 -22.66 2.00
N ALA A 219 -7.35 -23.38 1.81
CA ALA A 219 -7.54 -24.26 0.65
C ALA A 219 -7.53 -23.49 -0.68
N GLN A 220 -7.91 -22.21 -0.63
CA GLN A 220 -7.87 -21.26 -1.72
C GLN A 220 -7.52 -19.89 -1.15
N THR A 221 -6.86 -19.07 -1.95
CA THR A 221 -6.47 -17.69 -1.63
C THR A 221 -6.93 -16.73 -2.71
N VAL A 222 -7.00 -15.43 -2.42
CA VAL A 222 -7.28 -14.38 -3.42
C VAL A 222 -6.31 -14.45 -4.60
N HIS A 223 -5.03 -14.74 -4.32
CA HIS A 223 -4.01 -14.90 -5.36
C HIS A 223 -4.35 -16.03 -6.33
N GLU A 224 -4.70 -17.21 -5.82
CA GLU A 224 -5.08 -18.35 -6.65
C GLU A 224 -6.37 -18.11 -7.43
N GLN A 225 -7.34 -17.40 -6.83
CA GLN A 225 -8.54 -16.99 -7.54
C GLN A 225 -8.20 -16.16 -8.78
N VAL A 226 -7.39 -15.11 -8.63
CA VAL A 226 -7.04 -14.21 -9.74
C VAL A 226 -6.13 -14.90 -10.75
N MET A 227 -5.14 -15.69 -10.30
CA MET A 227 -4.30 -16.46 -11.22
C MET A 227 -5.16 -17.43 -12.07
N GLY A 228 -6.20 -18.01 -11.48
CA GLY A 228 -7.15 -18.90 -12.17
C GLY A 228 -8.04 -18.21 -13.19
N LEU A 229 -8.18 -16.88 -13.17
CA LEU A 229 -8.93 -16.12 -14.18
C LEU A 229 -8.12 -15.88 -15.47
N SER A 230 -6.79 -15.99 -15.39
CA SER A 230 -5.90 -15.58 -16.47
C SER A 230 -6.06 -16.44 -17.72
N ARG A 231 -6.05 -15.78 -18.87
CA ARG A 231 -5.92 -16.38 -20.20
C ARG A 231 -4.56 -16.02 -20.81
N PRO A 232 -4.06 -16.75 -21.83
CA PRO A 232 -2.73 -16.51 -22.40
C PRO A 232 -2.49 -15.07 -22.87
N GLU A 233 -3.52 -14.43 -23.42
CA GLU A 233 -3.49 -13.05 -23.90
C GLU A 233 -3.26 -12.01 -22.81
N HIS A 234 -3.63 -12.31 -21.55
CA HIS A 234 -3.42 -11.40 -20.41
C HIS A 234 -1.96 -11.26 -20.00
N ARG A 235 -1.11 -12.19 -20.45
CA ARG A 235 0.33 -12.21 -20.14
C ARG A 235 0.63 -12.07 -18.65
N LEU A 236 -0.24 -12.62 -17.79
CA LEU A 236 -0.10 -12.55 -16.34
C LEU A 236 1.14 -13.34 -15.88
N LEU A 237 1.96 -12.70 -15.05
CA LEU A 237 3.17 -13.26 -14.47
C LEU A 237 3.00 -13.45 -12.96
N ASP A 238 2.90 -14.71 -12.54
CA ASP A 238 2.91 -15.13 -11.15
C ASP A 238 4.36 -15.23 -10.63
N THR A 239 4.84 -14.18 -9.98
CA THR A 239 6.18 -14.23 -9.37
C THR A 239 6.22 -15.05 -8.09
N ALA A 240 5.08 -15.36 -7.45
CA ALA A 240 5.06 -16.19 -6.25
C ALA A 240 5.34 -17.65 -6.62
N ALA A 241 4.68 -18.18 -7.65
CA ALA A 241 4.97 -19.50 -8.20
C ALA A 241 6.42 -19.61 -8.69
N LEU A 242 6.89 -18.60 -9.42
CA LEU A 242 8.27 -18.52 -9.92
C LEU A 242 9.30 -18.62 -8.78
N LEU A 243 9.18 -17.77 -7.77
CA LEU A 243 10.17 -17.69 -6.69
C LEU A 243 10.07 -18.90 -5.76
N ARG A 244 8.86 -19.43 -5.52
CA ARG A 244 8.66 -20.61 -4.68
C ARG A 244 9.31 -21.88 -5.24
N ALA A 245 9.37 -22.00 -6.57
CA ALA A 245 10.00 -23.12 -7.25
C ALA A 245 11.55 -23.11 -7.17
N ARG A 246 12.15 -22.02 -6.68
CA ARG A 246 13.60 -21.89 -6.58
C ARG A 246 14.16 -22.59 -5.34
N ALA A 247 15.34 -23.17 -5.48
CA ALA A 247 16.09 -23.75 -4.36
C ALA A 247 16.62 -22.68 -3.39
N ASP A 248 16.92 -21.48 -3.88
CA ASP A 248 17.43 -20.33 -3.12
C ASP A 248 16.33 -19.30 -2.79
N ARG A 249 15.07 -19.74 -2.68
CA ARG A 249 13.91 -18.84 -2.50
C ARG A 249 13.98 -17.94 -1.26
N GLU A 250 14.65 -18.38 -0.19
CA GLU A 250 14.90 -17.54 0.99
C GLU A 250 15.77 -16.32 0.65
N ALA A 251 16.79 -16.49 -0.20
CA ALA A 251 17.66 -15.39 -0.64
C ALA A 251 16.92 -14.38 -1.53
N CYS A 252 15.70 -14.70 -1.98
CA CYS A 252 14.86 -13.80 -2.76
C CYS A 252 14.09 -12.80 -1.89
N PHE A 253 14.06 -12.95 -0.56
CA PHE A 253 13.31 -12.06 0.34
C PHE A 253 14.16 -11.49 1.47
N ILE A 254 13.87 -10.23 1.82
CA ILE A 254 14.51 -9.59 2.97
C ILE A 254 13.82 -10.10 4.24
N LYS A 255 14.61 -10.58 5.19
CA LYS A 255 14.10 -11.27 6.37
C LYS A 255 13.19 -10.40 7.24
N THR A 256 13.58 -9.15 7.43
CA THR A 256 12.92 -8.16 8.28
C THR A 256 12.10 -7.12 7.50
N ASP A 257 11.75 -7.41 6.24
CA ASP A 257 11.03 -6.48 5.36
C ASP A 257 9.93 -7.19 4.57
N THR A 258 8.92 -6.48 4.08
CA THR A 258 7.89 -7.04 3.20
C THR A 258 8.34 -7.33 1.77
N HIS A 259 9.45 -6.73 1.31
CA HIS A 259 9.90 -6.80 -0.07
C HIS A 259 10.87 -7.95 -0.36
N TRP A 260 10.99 -8.29 -1.65
CA TRP A 260 12.08 -9.13 -2.13
C TRP A 260 13.45 -8.45 -1.98
N THR A 261 14.52 -9.24 -2.00
CA THR A 261 15.90 -8.73 -2.16
C THR A 261 16.13 -8.22 -3.57
N ASP A 262 17.27 -7.56 -3.80
CA ASP A 262 17.71 -7.24 -5.16
C ASP A 262 17.87 -8.52 -6.03
N ARG A 263 18.19 -9.67 -5.43
CA ARG A 263 18.29 -10.96 -6.13
C ARG A 263 16.91 -11.52 -6.51
N GLY A 264 15.93 -11.44 -5.61
CA GLY A 264 14.54 -11.77 -5.92
C GLY A 264 13.97 -10.88 -7.03
N ALA A 265 14.30 -9.58 -6.99
CA ALA A 265 13.93 -8.62 -8.03
C ALA A 265 14.56 -8.95 -9.38
N MET A 266 15.83 -9.40 -9.42
CA MET A 266 16.49 -9.84 -10.64
C MET A 266 15.75 -11.02 -11.27
N HIS A 267 15.35 -12.02 -10.48
CA HIS A 267 14.58 -13.16 -10.99
C HIS A 267 13.21 -12.73 -11.55
N ALA A 268 12.52 -11.81 -10.88
CA ALA A 268 11.29 -11.22 -11.38
C ALA A 268 11.52 -10.42 -12.68
N ALA A 269 12.64 -9.68 -12.79
CA ALA A 269 13.00 -8.93 -13.98
C ALA A 269 13.30 -9.84 -15.18
N LEU A 270 14.04 -10.94 -14.99
CA LEU A 270 14.27 -11.94 -16.04
C LEU A 270 12.97 -12.56 -16.54
N ALA A 271 12.07 -12.93 -15.63
CA ALA A 271 10.78 -13.48 -15.99
C ALA A 271 9.87 -12.46 -16.70
N LEU A 272 9.98 -11.18 -16.32
CA LEU A 272 9.29 -10.08 -17.02
C LEU A 272 9.82 -9.92 -18.45
N VAL A 273 11.14 -9.91 -18.63
CA VAL A 273 11.78 -9.85 -19.95
C VAL A 273 11.30 -11.00 -20.84
N ASP A 274 11.32 -12.23 -20.34
CA ASP A 274 10.81 -13.40 -21.05
C ASP A 274 9.31 -13.29 -21.35
N ARG A 275 8.51 -12.80 -20.39
CA ARG A 275 7.05 -12.61 -20.57
C ARG A 275 6.71 -11.60 -21.65
N LEU A 276 7.51 -10.52 -21.73
CA LEU A 276 7.44 -9.57 -22.82
C LEU A 276 7.87 -10.22 -24.14
N GLY A 277 8.62 -11.32 -24.11
CA GLY A 277 9.15 -12.13 -25.22
C GLY A 277 10.54 -11.68 -25.69
N LEU A 278 11.26 -10.98 -24.83
CA LEU A 278 12.64 -10.55 -25.05
C LEU A 278 13.60 -11.65 -24.58
N ASP A 279 14.86 -11.56 -25.00
CA ASP A 279 15.87 -12.54 -24.63
C ASP A 279 16.30 -12.39 -23.16
N ALA A 280 15.70 -13.22 -22.29
CA ALA A 280 16.05 -13.27 -20.88
C ALA A 280 17.45 -13.87 -20.62
N GLN A 281 18.00 -14.66 -21.55
CA GLN A 281 19.37 -15.15 -21.41
C GLN A 281 20.37 -14.02 -21.65
N PHE A 282 20.15 -13.21 -22.68
CA PHE A 282 20.93 -11.99 -22.89
C PHE A 282 20.92 -11.07 -21.65
N ALA A 283 19.74 -10.85 -21.05
CA ALA A 283 19.63 -10.06 -19.83
C ALA A 283 20.42 -10.65 -18.67
N ARG A 284 20.35 -11.97 -18.50
CA ARG A 284 21.10 -12.70 -17.48
C ARG A 284 22.60 -12.53 -17.68
N ASP A 285 23.07 -12.63 -18.92
CA ASP A 285 24.50 -12.46 -19.25
C ASP A 285 24.96 -11.03 -18.95
N CYS A 286 24.14 -10.02 -19.25
CA CYS A 286 24.43 -8.62 -18.88
C CYS A 286 24.58 -8.38 -17.37
N TRP A 287 24.01 -9.25 -16.54
CA TRP A 287 24.00 -9.12 -15.07
C TRP A 287 24.86 -10.21 -14.39
N ALA A 288 25.59 -11.01 -15.17
CA ALA A 288 26.37 -12.14 -14.65
C ALA A 288 27.52 -11.70 -13.74
N ASP A 289 28.12 -10.54 -14.03
CA ASP A 289 29.23 -9.95 -13.26
C ASP A 289 28.76 -9.04 -12.11
N ASP A 290 27.46 -9.02 -11.80
CA ASP A 290 26.92 -8.20 -10.74
C ASP A 290 27.45 -8.65 -9.37
N VAL A 291 28.02 -7.70 -8.63
CA VAL A 291 28.55 -7.93 -7.29
C VAL A 291 27.51 -7.57 -6.25
N TYR A 292 27.37 -8.42 -5.24
CA TYR A 292 26.47 -8.21 -4.12
C TYR A 292 27.27 -8.11 -2.84
N TYR A 293 26.82 -7.25 -1.92
CA TYR A 293 27.40 -7.11 -0.59
C TYR A 293 26.31 -7.31 0.47
N THR A 294 26.73 -7.71 1.67
CA THR A 294 25.80 -7.94 2.78
C THR A 294 26.03 -6.92 3.88
N MET A 295 24.95 -6.35 4.40
CA MET A 295 24.98 -5.50 5.59
C MET A 295 23.77 -5.73 6.50
N PRO A 296 23.86 -5.42 7.80
CA PRO A 296 22.69 -5.40 8.67
C PRO A 296 21.66 -4.38 8.16
N PHE A 297 20.42 -4.81 8.02
CA PHE A 297 19.31 -3.98 7.56
C PHE A 297 18.05 -4.29 8.36
N ALA A 298 17.34 -3.25 8.78
CA ALA A 298 16.11 -3.38 9.54
C ALA A 298 14.90 -3.61 8.64
N GLY A 299 14.84 -2.98 7.47
CA GLY A 299 13.67 -3.04 6.61
C GLY A 299 12.42 -2.38 7.21
N ASP A 300 11.32 -2.44 6.49
CA ASP A 300 10.04 -1.81 6.86
C ASP A 300 9.35 -2.47 8.06
N LEU A 301 9.55 -3.77 8.30
CA LEU A 301 8.98 -4.48 9.46
C LEU A 301 9.92 -4.44 10.66
N GLY A 302 11.22 -4.67 10.46
CA GLY A 302 12.19 -4.66 11.55
C GLY A 302 12.31 -3.30 12.22
N SER A 303 12.15 -2.21 11.45
CA SER A 303 12.11 -0.83 11.98
C SER A 303 10.86 -0.52 12.81
N LYS A 304 9.82 -1.37 12.78
CA LYS A 304 8.62 -1.21 13.61
C LYS A 304 8.75 -1.84 14.99
N LEU A 305 9.78 -2.66 15.23
CA LEU A 305 10.00 -3.32 16.51
C LEU A 305 10.84 -2.44 17.44
N GLN A 306 10.71 -2.65 18.75
CA GLN A 306 11.52 -1.97 19.76
C GLN A 306 12.17 -3.00 20.71
N PRO A 307 13.51 -3.15 20.70
CA PRO A 307 14.45 -2.51 19.76
C PRO A 307 14.22 -2.98 18.32
N ALA A 308 14.68 -2.19 17.34
CA ALA A 308 14.58 -2.56 15.93
C ALA A 308 15.31 -3.89 15.67
N LEU A 309 14.65 -4.80 14.95
CA LEU A 309 15.26 -6.05 14.54
C LEU A 309 15.97 -5.86 13.21
N VAL A 310 17.23 -6.29 13.13
CA VAL A 310 18.03 -6.26 11.90
C VAL A 310 18.42 -7.68 11.49
N ALA A 311 18.50 -7.90 10.19
CA ALA A 311 19.08 -9.12 9.62
C ALA A 311 20.16 -8.76 8.60
N LYS A 312 21.11 -9.68 8.40
CA LYS A 312 22.05 -9.59 7.28
C LYS A 312 21.25 -9.66 5.98
N THR A 313 21.28 -8.59 5.20
CA THR A 313 20.57 -8.47 3.93
C THR A 313 21.58 -8.22 2.83
N GLU A 314 21.38 -8.92 1.72
CA GLU A 314 22.18 -8.75 0.52
C GLU A 314 21.61 -7.62 -0.34
N PHE A 315 22.49 -6.74 -0.81
CA PHE A 315 22.20 -5.66 -1.73
C PHE A 315 23.10 -5.75 -2.95
N LEU A 316 22.55 -5.40 -4.10
CA LEU A 316 23.33 -5.21 -5.32
C LEU A 316 24.27 -4.02 -5.11
N GLN A 317 25.55 -4.20 -5.44
CA GLN A 317 26.53 -3.12 -5.53
C GLN A 317 26.30 -2.33 -6.81
N ALA A 318 25.22 -1.57 -6.82
CA ALA A 318 24.86 -0.66 -7.89
C ALA A 318 24.34 0.64 -7.29
N PRO A 319 24.37 1.74 -8.05
CA PRO A 319 23.73 2.95 -7.60
C PRO A 319 22.21 2.79 -7.41
N PRO A 320 21.58 3.71 -6.66
CA PRO A 320 20.13 3.75 -6.54
C PRO A 320 19.44 3.73 -7.92
N ALA A 321 18.28 3.09 -7.98
CA ALA A 321 17.48 3.02 -9.22
C ALA A 321 17.19 4.40 -9.83
N THR A 322 17.05 5.41 -8.98
CA THR A 322 16.74 6.80 -9.34
C THR A 322 17.98 7.63 -9.70
N GLN A 323 19.19 7.10 -9.53
CA GLN A 323 20.39 7.82 -9.91
C GLN A 323 20.43 8.00 -11.43
N ASP A 324 20.79 9.21 -11.86
CA ASP A 324 20.89 9.66 -13.25
C ASP A 324 19.56 9.62 -14.00
N ALA A 325 18.45 9.75 -13.27
CA ALA A 325 17.14 9.89 -13.89
C ALA A 325 17.09 11.16 -14.74
N ALA A 326 16.64 11.01 -15.99
CA ALA A 326 16.35 12.14 -16.89
C ALA A 326 15.20 12.99 -16.35
N PHE A 327 14.30 12.39 -15.56
CA PHE A 327 13.25 13.07 -14.81
C PHE A 327 12.88 12.29 -13.56
N ASP A 328 12.66 12.99 -12.44
CA ASP A 328 12.10 12.42 -11.21
C ASP A 328 11.32 13.51 -10.47
N ASN A 329 10.00 13.40 -10.40
CA ASN A 329 9.21 14.40 -9.67
C ASN A 329 9.37 14.30 -8.14
N HIS A 330 10.12 13.31 -7.64
CA HIS A 330 10.47 13.10 -6.23
C HIS A 330 9.27 12.93 -5.28
N LEU A 331 8.05 12.77 -5.81
CA LEU A 331 6.88 12.51 -4.99
C LEU A 331 6.98 11.11 -4.35
N PRO A 332 6.52 10.93 -3.11
CA PRO A 332 6.52 9.61 -2.49
C PRO A 332 5.34 8.76 -2.99
N ASN A 333 5.62 7.51 -3.33
CA ASN A 333 4.61 6.49 -3.70
C ASN A 333 3.68 6.95 -4.83
N ILE A 334 2.38 6.71 -4.70
CA ILE A 334 1.39 7.00 -5.75
C ILE A 334 1.48 8.46 -6.19
N GLY A 335 1.66 8.68 -7.50
CA GLY A 335 1.88 9.99 -8.12
C GLY A 335 3.34 10.26 -8.49
N ARG A 336 4.29 9.40 -8.09
CA ARG A 336 5.67 9.55 -8.56
C ARG A 336 5.81 9.15 -10.02
N VAL A 337 6.56 9.95 -10.77
CA VAL A 337 7.04 9.62 -12.11
C VAL A 337 8.55 9.70 -12.13
N LEU A 338 9.18 8.67 -12.70
CA LEU A 338 10.61 8.54 -12.88
C LEU A 338 10.88 8.14 -14.33
N VAL A 339 11.73 8.90 -15.01
CA VAL A 339 12.18 8.62 -16.38
C VAL A 339 13.67 8.31 -16.36
N LEU A 340 14.02 7.13 -16.87
CA LEU A 340 15.39 6.64 -16.99
C LEU A 340 15.73 6.49 -18.47
N GLU A 341 16.91 6.94 -18.87
CA GLU A 341 17.39 6.85 -20.25
C GLU A 341 18.78 6.23 -20.28
N CYS A 342 18.98 5.27 -21.17
CA CYS A 342 20.26 4.62 -21.41
C CYS A 342 20.41 4.36 -22.90
N ALA A 343 20.93 5.32 -23.66
CA ALA A 343 21.05 5.22 -25.12
C ALA A 343 21.87 4.00 -25.59
N ALA A 344 22.81 3.52 -24.76
CA ALA A 344 23.62 2.33 -25.04
C ALA A 344 22.89 1.00 -24.77
N ALA A 345 21.68 1.04 -24.19
CA ALA A 345 20.93 -0.16 -23.91
C ALA A 345 20.45 -0.84 -25.21
N PRO A 346 20.45 -2.19 -25.24
CA PRO A 346 20.22 -2.99 -26.44
C PRO A 346 18.77 -2.99 -26.92
N TRP A 347 17.78 -2.91 -26.02
CA TRP A 347 16.37 -2.89 -26.44
C TRP A 347 15.87 -1.46 -26.60
N SER A 348 15.57 -1.12 -27.85
CA SER A 348 15.01 0.17 -28.24
C SER A 348 13.53 0.30 -27.87
N GLY A 349 13.08 1.55 -27.79
CA GLY A 349 11.71 1.91 -27.43
C GLY A 349 11.51 2.09 -25.93
N THR A 350 10.32 2.56 -25.58
CA THR A 350 9.96 2.88 -24.19
C THR A 350 9.33 1.68 -23.50
N LEU A 351 9.86 1.35 -22.31
CA LEU A 351 9.15 0.56 -21.31
C LEU A 351 8.35 1.49 -20.39
N LEU A 352 7.03 1.47 -20.53
CA LEU A 352 6.11 2.15 -19.61
C LEU A 352 5.68 1.16 -18.51
N LEU A 353 6.09 1.44 -17.27
CA LEU A 353 5.85 0.58 -16.11
C LEU A 353 4.98 1.30 -15.07
N PHE A 354 3.73 0.88 -14.97
CA PHE A 354 2.80 1.28 -13.91
C PHE A 354 2.98 0.35 -12.70
N GLY A 355 3.89 0.68 -11.79
CA GLY A 355 4.35 -0.23 -10.74
C GLY A 355 4.22 0.30 -9.31
N ALA A 356 4.76 -0.46 -8.35
CA ALA A 356 4.73 -0.16 -6.93
C ALA A 356 6.16 -0.15 -6.34
N SER A 357 6.27 -0.15 -5.00
CA SER A 357 7.56 -0.15 -4.30
C SER A 357 8.46 -1.34 -4.68
N SER A 358 7.86 -2.51 -4.98
CA SER A 358 8.60 -3.70 -5.43
C SER A 358 9.29 -3.52 -6.79
N SER A 359 8.85 -2.56 -7.62
CA SER A 359 9.50 -2.28 -8.90
C SER A 359 10.88 -1.63 -8.75
N TYR A 360 11.16 -0.86 -7.69
CA TYR A 360 12.42 -0.10 -7.59
C TYR A 360 13.68 -0.99 -7.62
N PRO A 361 13.75 -2.12 -6.88
CA PRO A 361 14.85 -3.08 -7.05
C PRO A 361 14.97 -3.62 -8.48
N MET A 362 13.86 -3.85 -9.20
CA MET A 362 13.89 -4.32 -10.59
C MET A 362 14.52 -3.28 -11.53
N LEU A 363 14.25 -1.98 -11.29
CA LEU A 363 14.77 -0.89 -12.10
C LEU A 363 16.30 -0.82 -12.12
N LYS A 364 16.99 -1.31 -11.08
CA LYS A 364 18.46 -1.41 -11.05
C LYS A 364 19.01 -2.30 -12.19
N TYR A 365 18.22 -3.30 -12.61
CA TYR A 365 18.56 -4.21 -13.70
C TYR A 365 17.97 -3.74 -15.02
N LEU A 366 16.67 -3.41 -15.04
CA LEU A 366 15.94 -3.06 -16.26
C LEU A 366 16.54 -1.84 -16.96
N LYS A 367 17.03 -0.84 -16.22
CA LYS A 367 17.60 0.39 -16.81
C LYS A 367 18.88 0.16 -17.63
N ARG A 368 19.49 -1.03 -17.52
CA ARG A 368 20.69 -1.43 -18.28
C ARG A 368 20.37 -2.10 -19.61
N VAL A 369 19.11 -2.49 -19.82
CA VAL A 369 18.68 -3.30 -20.97
C VAL A 369 17.60 -2.63 -21.83
N PHE A 370 16.87 -1.65 -21.29
CA PHE A 370 15.92 -0.80 -22.03
C PHE A 370 16.47 0.61 -22.24
N GLN A 371 16.33 1.16 -23.46
CA GLN A 371 16.81 2.51 -23.79
C GLN A 371 16.08 3.62 -23.05
N ARG A 372 14.78 3.43 -22.79
CA ARG A 372 13.97 4.35 -22.02
C ARG A 372 12.99 3.59 -21.13
N ILE A 373 12.92 4.00 -19.87
CA ILE A 373 11.91 3.52 -18.92
C ILE A 373 11.17 4.72 -18.36
N VAL A 374 9.84 4.69 -18.49
CA VAL A 374 8.95 5.56 -17.73
C VAL A 374 8.31 4.72 -16.65
N PHE A 375 8.73 4.96 -15.40
CA PHE A 375 8.12 4.35 -14.23
C PHE A 375 7.12 5.32 -13.62
N VAL A 376 5.87 4.86 -13.51
CA VAL A 376 4.80 5.53 -12.79
C VAL A 376 4.51 4.70 -11.55
N HIS A 377 4.69 5.28 -10.37
CA HIS A 377 4.28 4.61 -9.15
C HIS A 377 2.76 4.74 -9.02
N SER A 378 2.04 3.70 -9.40
CA SER A 378 0.58 3.65 -9.42
C SER A 378 0.02 2.28 -9.01
N ALA A 379 0.87 1.31 -8.66
CA ALA A 379 0.50 -0.05 -8.29
C ALA A 379 -0.42 -0.77 -9.31
N GLY A 380 -0.10 -0.61 -10.60
CA GLY A 380 -0.84 -1.23 -11.70
C GLY A 380 -2.04 -0.41 -12.18
N ASN A 381 -2.38 0.72 -11.54
CA ASN A 381 -3.36 1.64 -12.08
C ASN A 381 -2.81 2.28 -13.37
N VAL A 382 -3.59 2.27 -14.44
CA VAL A 382 -3.16 2.68 -15.78
C VAL A 382 -3.75 4.03 -16.12
N ASP A 383 -2.90 4.95 -16.57
CA ASP A 383 -3.32 6.19 -17.20
C ASP A 383 -3.17 6.07 -18.72
N SER A 384 -4.30 5.95 -19.42
CA SER A 384 -4.34 5.76 -20.87
C SER A 384 -3.80 6.97 -21.64
N THR A 385 -3.83 8.17 -21.06
CA THR A 385 -3.26 9.37 -21.67
C THR A 385 -1.73 9.29 -21.72
N LEU A 386 -1.11 8.69 -20.71
CA LEU A 386 0.33 8.41 -20.71
C LEU A 386 0.70 7.32 -21.71
N VAL A 387 -0.14 6.29 -21.86
CA VAL A 387 0.07 5.25 -22.89
C VAL A 387 0.05 5.89 -24.29
N ALA A 388 -0.91 6.77 -24.55
CA ALA A 388 -1.00 7.49 -25.82
C ALA A 388 0.18 8.45 -26.04
N HIS A 389 0.65 9.12 -24.98
CA HIS A 389 1.79 10.04 -25.03
C HIS A 389 3.11 9.30 -25.29
N GLU A 390 3.42 8.27 -24.51
CA GLU A 390 4.72 7.59 -24.57
C GLU A 390 4.83 6.61 -25.74
N GLN A 391 3.71 6.18 -26.32
CA GLN A 391 3.66 5.15 -27.38
C GLN A 391 4.60 3.97 -27.08
N PRO A 392 4.41 3.29 -25.95
CA PRO A 392 5.40 2.35 -25.44
C PRO A 392 5.56 1.13 -26.35
N ALA A 393 6.81 0.70 -26.56
CA ALA A 393 7.07 -0.61 -27.15
C ALA A 393 6.74 -1.75 -26.15
N TYR A 394 6.85 -1.45 -24.86
CA TYR A 394 6.59 -2.38 -23.76
C TYR A 394 5.72 -1.73 -22.69
N LEU A 395 4.60 -2.35 -22.34
CA LEU A 395 3.65 -1.86 -21.34
C LEU A 395 3.52 -2.86 -20.19
N VAL A 396 3.83 -2.43 -18.97
CA VAL A 396 3.80 -3.32 -17.80
C VAL A 396 2.96 -2.72 -16.69
N MET A 397 2.03 -3.53 -16.18
CA MET A 397 1.23 -3.21 -15.01
C MET A 397 1.70 -4.10 -13.87
N GLN A 398 2.30 -3.51 -12.84
CA GLN A 398 2.79 -4.23 -11.69
C GLN A 398 1.98 -3.89 -10.44
N THR A 399 1.28 -4.89 -9.90
CA THR A 399 0.60 -4.83 -8.60
C THR A 399 1.22 -5.79 -7.61
N THR A 400 0.99 -5.58 -6.31
CA THR A 400 1.52 -6.46 -5.25
C THR A 400 0.46 -7.46 -4.86
N ALA A 401 0.83 -8.72 -4.57
CA ALA A 401 -0.13 -9.78 -4.27
C ALA A 401 -1.10 -9.40 -3.14
N ARG A 402 -0.60 -8.74 -2.08
CA ARG A 402 -1.46 -8.26 -0.99
C ARG A 402 -2.48 -7.19 -1.40
N PHE A 403 -2.35 -6.51 -2.55
CA PHE A 403 -3.32 -5.53 -3.04
C PHE A 403 -4.47 -6.17 -3.82
N MET A 404 -4.47 -7.50 -3.98
CA MET A 404 -5.38 -8.17 -4.90
C MET A 404 -6.85 -8.26 -4.45
N ILE A 405 -7.18 -7.72 -3.27
CA ILE A 405 -8.56 -7.60 -2.78
C ILE A 405 -9.46 -6.75 -3.70
N ALA A 406 -8.86 -5.93 -4.57
CA ALA A 406 -9.52 -5.26 -5.67
C ALA A 406 -8.52 -5.11 -6.84
N PRO A 407 -8.97 -5.16 -8.10
CA PRO A 407 -8.10 -4.85 -9.22
C PRO A 407 -7.71 -3.37 -9.24
N PRO A 408 -6.57 -3.01 -9.83
CA PRO A 408 -6.28 -1.64 -10.20
C PRO A 408 -7.30 -1.08 -11.20
N ASP A 409 -7.24 0.21 -11.43
CA ASP A 409 -8.11 0.97 -12.31
C ASP A 409 -7.38 1.40 -13.60
N VAL A 410 -8.02 1.16 -14.74
CA VAL A 410 -7.55 1.60 -16.07
C VAL A 410 -8.08 2.98 -16.48
N GLY A 411 -8.99 3.54 -15.68
CA GLY A 411 -9.46 4.93 -15.76
C GLY A 411 -8.69 5.88 -14.83
N PHE A 412 -7.57 5.43 -14.26
CA PHE A 412 -6.76 6.24 -13.37
C PHE A 412 -6.17 7.45 -14.10
N VAL A 413 -6.23 8.61 -13.45
CA VAL A 413 -5.66 9.86 -13.98
C VAL A 413 -4.51 10.29 -13.07
N LEU A 414 -3.28 10.16 -13.56
CA LEU A 414 -2.06 10.43 -12.81
C LEU A 414 -2.03 11.89 -12.31
N ARG A 415 -2.50 12.84 -13.13
CA ARG A 415 -2.53 14.26 -12.75
C ARG A 415 -3.30 14.48 -11.43
N HIS A 416 -4.42 13.80 -11.23
CA HIS A 416 -5.17 13.91 -9.98
C HIS A 416 -4.34 13.46 -8.78
N ALA A 417 -3.66 12.31 -8.90
CA ALA A 417 -2.79 11.80 -7.85
C ALA A 417 -1.58 12.73 -7.57
N VAL A 418 -0.99 13.32 -8.62
CA VAL A 418 0.11 14.29 -8.49
C VAL A 418 -0.38 15.55 -7.77
N VAL A 419 -1.50 16.13 -8.20
CA VAL A 419 -2.06 17.35 -7.60
C VAL A 419 -2.42 17.12 -6.12
N ASP A 420 -3.10 16.02 -5.81
CA ASP A 420 -3.44 15.68 -4.44
C ASP A 420 -2.18 15.51 -3.57
N LYS A 421 -1.15 14.86 -4.11
CA LYS A 421 0.13 14.71 -3.42
C LYS A 421 0.83 16.04 -3.21
N MET A 422 0.87 16.89 -4.23
CA MET A 422 1.48 18.22 -4.17
C MET A 422 0.77 19.11 -3.16
N ARG A 423 -0.56 19.01 -3.03
CA ARG A 423 -1.34 19.74 -2.02
C ARG A 423 -1.01 19.28 -0.60
N ALA A 424 -0.90 17.97 -0.38
CA ALA A 424 -0.61 17.37 0.92
C ALA A 424 0.88 17.36 1.31
N ALA A 425 1.79 17.56 0.35
CA ALA A 425 3.23 17.52 0.57
C ALA A 425 3.73 18.71 1.41
N ASP A 426 4.70 18.44 2.28
CA ASP A 426 5.45 19.47 3.00
C ASP A 426 6.24 20.38 2.04
N ALA A 427 6.73 21.50 2.56
CA ALA A 427 7.44 22.50 1.78
C ALA A 427 8.72 21.93 1.12
N GLN A 428 9.40 20.98 1.75
CA GLN A 428 10.65 20.41 1.23
C GLN A 428 10.37 19.47 0.05
N VAL A 429 9.38 18.59 0.17
CA VAL A 429 8.96 17.70 -0.91
C VAL A 429 8.43 18.51 -2.09
N ARG A 430 7.59 19.52 -1.83
CA ARG A 430 7.04 20.40 -2.88
C ARG A 430 8.13 21.16 -3.61
N ALA A 431 9.10 21.74 -2.87
CA ALA A 431 10.23 22.45 -3.47
C ALA A 431 11.08 21.53 -4.35
N ARG A 432 11.34 20.29 -3.92
CA ARG A 432 12.07 19.29 -4.72
C ARG A 432 11.33 18.92 -6.01
N ALA A 433 10.02 18.70 -5.92
CA ALA A 433 9.20 18.38 -7.08
C ALA A 433 9.19 19.53 -8.11
N LEU A 434 8.95 20.76 -7.67
CA LEU A 434 8.94 21.94 -8.53
C LEU A 434 10.32 22.23 -9.15
N ALA A 435 11.41 21.98 -8.41
CA ALA A 435 12.77 22.15 -8.94
C ALA A 435 13.08 21.18 -10.09
N CYS A 436 12.42 20.02 -10.15
CA CYS A 436 12.56 19.08 -11.27
C CYS A 436 11.90 19.62 -12.54
N ALA A 437 10.69 20.20 -12.44
CA ALA A 437 10.00 20.80 -13.58
C ALA A 437 10.83 21.89 -14.26
N ALA A 438 11.54 22.70 -13.47
CA ALA A 438 12.42 23.76 -13.99
C ALA A 438 13.66 23.24 -14.75
N ARG A 439 14.11 22.01 -14.48
CA ARG A 439 15.26 21.36 -15.15
C ARG A 439 14.84 20.53 -16.36
N ALA A 440 13.61 20.03 -16.35
CA ALA A 440 13.09 19.14 -17.37
C ALA A 440 12.51 19.87 -18.59
N GLY A 441 12.40 21.20 -18.55
CA GLY A 441 12.06 22.04 -19.71
C GLY A 441 13.02 21.88 -20.90
N ASP A 442 14.18 21.26 -20.71
CA ASP A 442 15.17 20.99 -21.75
C ASP A 442 14.86 19.75 -22.60
N ASN A 443 13.93 18.86 -22.18
CA ASN A 443 13.50 17.69 -22.96
C ASN A 443 11.98 17.71 -23.17
N LEU A 444 11.55 17.97 -24.42
CA LEU A 444 10.14 18.07 -24.81
C LEU A 444 9.31 16.83 -24.44
N ALA A 445 9.93 15.64 -24.41
CA ALA A 445 9.24 14.39 -24.05
C ALA A 445 8.81 14.34 -22.57
N ASN A 446 9.35 15.20 -21.71
CA ASN A 446 9.00 15.23 -20.28
C ASN A 446 7.98 16.33 -19.92
N LEU A 447 7.57 17.15 -20.90
CA LEU A 447 6.65 18.28 -20.67
C LEU A 447 5.33 17.89 -20.01
N PRO A 448 4.66 16.77 -20.35
CA PRO A 448 3.42 16.40 -19.67
C PRO A 448 3.62 16.16 -18.18
N TYR A 449 4.76 15.61 -17.78
CA TYR A 449 5.06 15.36 -16.36
C TYR A 449 5.36 16.66 -15.61
N CYS A 450 6.01 17.63 -16.26
CA CYS A 450 6.20 18.96 -15.72
C CYS A 450 4.87 19.69 -15.52
N ALA A 451 3.98 19.62 -16.51
CA ALA A 451 2.66 20.26 -16.45
C ALA A 451 1.79 19.72 -15.30
N MET A 452 1.92 18.43 -14.96
CA MET A 452 1.22 17.84 -13.81
C MET A 452 1.64 18.45 -12.46
N LEU A 453 2.82 19.06 -12.38
CA LEU A 453 3.33 19.69 -11.15
C LEU A 453 2.87 21.15 -10.99
N ASP A 454 2.34 21.77 -12.05
CA ASP A 454 1.77 23.11 -11.97
C ASP A 454 0.36 23.05 -11.35
N LEU A 455 0.20 23.74 -10.23
CA LEU A 455 -1.06 23.83 -9.50
C LEU A 455 -1.96 24.97 -10.00
N ASN A 456 -1.48 25.81 -10.93
CA ASN A 456 -2.15 27.02 -11.39
C ASN A 456 -3.01 26.85 -12.66
N GLU A 457 -2.99 25.69 -13.32
CA GLU A 457 -3.84 25.42 -14.48
C GLU A 457 -5.22 24.90 -14.05
N HIS A 458 -6.21 25.81 -14.13
CA HIS A 458 -7.65 25.56 -14.02
C HIS A 458 -8.24 24.92 -15.28
#